data_AF-A0A858RN03-F1
#
_entry.id   AF-A0A858RN03-F1
#
_cell.length_a   1.000
_cell.length_b   1.000
_cell.length_c   1.000
_cell.angle_alpha   90.00
_cell.angle_beta   90.00
_cell.angle_gamma   90.00
#
_symmetry.space_group_name_H-M   'P 1'
#
loop_
_entity.id
_entity.type
_entity.pdbx_description
1 polymer ?
#
loop_
_entity_poly.entity_id
_entity_poly.type
_entity_poly.pdbx_seq_one_letter_code
_entity_poly.pdbx_strand_id
1 'polypeptide(L)'
;MKPWSLPILASLALCSCDRQARSTKSANPASTPAPLPVVTDAEIPAPASPAVTVEPGMALGTIATKAYGHAKFSGFLARLNGLPDPQKIPAGAVLKTPSLPIAFHQAGLDPRYQPAINALAKSCTDFQAALPHYLEVRRASGLNRGSFKIPKKAKDSFLICADAIEAAKRELETAKEPHQVPRATLDQFAQASSELRELASGSVDGYGYDSDLVGQHLGLGFTNAIIWVQEGYR
;
A
#
# COMPACT_ATOMS: atom_id res chain seq x y z
N MET A 1 50.04 -60.27 -16.92
CA MET A 1 50.08 -60.80 -15.54
C MET A 1 49.36 -59.83 -14.63
N LYS A 2 48.30 -60.34 -13.96
CA LYS A 2 47.49 -59.78 -12.85
C LYS A 2 47.01 -58.31 -12.89
N PRO A 3 45.71 -58.06 -13.14
CA PRO A 3 45.05 -56.84 -12.69
C PRO A 3 44.71 -56.95 -11.19
N TRP A 4 44.98 -55.89 -10.43
CA TRP A 4 44.58 -55.77 -9.02
C TRP A 4 43.31 -54.94 -8.91
N SER A 5 42.25 -55.59 -8.45
CA SER A 5 41.01 -55.01 -7.96
C SER A 5 41.18 -54.62 -6.49
N LEU A 6 40.73 -53.43 -6.10
CA LEU A 6 40.52 -53.02 -4.72
C LEU A 6 39.21 -52.22 -4.60
N PRO A 7 38.61 -52.16 -3.39
CA PRO A 7 37.17 -52.28 -3.20
C PRO A 7 36.43 -50.96 -3.08
N ILE A 8 35.13 -51.06 -3.35
CA ILE A 8 34.07 -50.10 -3.04
C ILE A 8 33.97 -49.96 -1.52
N LEU A 9 34.19 -48.75 -1.00
CA LEU A 9 33.74 -48.35 0.33
C LEU A 9 32.70 -47.24 0.17
N ALA A 10 31.45 -47.64 0.42
CA ALA A 10 30.36 -46.74 0.70
C ALA A 10 30.62 -46.03 2.03
N SER A 11 30.45 -44.71 2.05
CA SER A 11 30.28 -43.96 3.29
C SER A 11 29.17 -42.95 3.10
N LEU A 12 28.05 -43.27 3.76
CA LEU A 12 26.96 -42.37 4.06
C LEU A 12 27.47 -41.15 4.85
N ALA A 13 27.11 -39.96 4.38
CA ALA A 13 27.02 -38.77 5.23
C ALA A 13 25.81 -37.95 4.76
N LEU A 14 24.65 -38.29 5.31
CA LEU A 14 23.44 -37.46 5.26
C LEU A 14 23.69 -36.22 6.13
N CYS A 15 24.00 -35.09 5.51
CA CYS A 15 23.95 -33.80 6.18
C CYS A 15 22.62 -33.12 5.84
N SER A 16 21.56 -33.51 6.56
CA SER A 16 20.32 -32.74 6.64
C SER A 16 20.59 -31.53 7.54
N CYS A 17 20.88 -30.38 6.93
CA CYS A 17 20.77 -29.11 7.64
C CYS A 17 19.34 -28.60 7.53
N ASP A 18 18.61 -28.81 8.62
CA ASP A 18 17.38 -28.13 9.02
C ASP A 18 17.41 -26.63 8.68
N ARG A 19 16.62 -26.22 7.68
CA ARG A 19 16.23 -24.81 7.52
C ARG A 19 14.87 -24.69 6.85
N GLN A 20 13.83 -25.02 7.59
CA GLN A 20 12.49 -24.49 7.35
C GLN A 20 11.69 -24.53 8.65
N ALA A 21 12.04 -23.63 9.56
CA ALA A 21 11.07 -23.14 10.53
C ALA A 21 9.99 -22.38 9.73
N ARG A 22 8.98 -23.12 9.25
CA ARG A 22 7.70 -22.55 8.85
C ARG A 22 7.19 -21.78 10.06
N SER A 23 7.23 -20.46 9.97
CA SER A 23 6.39 -19.58 10.77
C SER A 23 4.96 -20.11 10.63
N THR A 24 4.47 -20.77 11.68
CA THR A 24 3.08 -21.16 11.80
C THR A 24 2.31 -19.86 11.92
N LYS A 25 1.77 -19.41 10.78
CA LYS A 25 0.78 -18.34 10.67
C LYS A 25 -0.34 -18.70 11.65
N SER A 26 -0.30 -18.10 12.84
CA SER A 26 -1.30 -18.30 13.88
C SER A 26 -2.63 -17.85 13.28
N ALA A 27 -3.46 -18.83 12.93
CA ALA A 27 -4.80 -18.59 12.42
C ALA A 27 -5.61 -18.03 13.59
N ASN A 28 -5.69 -16.71 13.64
CA ASN A 28 -6.56 -16.01 14.58
C ASN A 28 -8.00 -16.53 14.36
N PRO A 29 -8.74 -16.92 15.42
CA PRO A 29 -10.10 -17.43 15.27
C PRO A 29 -10.96 -16.37 14.57
N ALA A 30 -11.78 -16.82 13.61
CA ALA A 30 -12.53 -15.99 12.68
C ALA A 30 -13.49 -15.04 13.40
N SER A 31 -13.00 -13.86 13.76
CA SER A 31 -13.82 -12.71 14.11
C SER A 31 -14.63 -12.31 12.88
N THR A 32 -15.93 -12.10 13.05
CA THR A 32 -16.81 -11.57 11.99
C THR A 32 -16.14 -10.37 11.31
N PRO A 33 -16.06 -10.35 9.97
CA PRO A 33 -15.37 -9.26 9.28
C PRO A 33 -16.04 -7.91 9.59
N ALA A 34 -15.24 -6.89 9.86
CA ALA A 34 -15.72 -5.55 10.15
C ALA A 34 -16.54 -4.98 8.97
N PRO A 35 -17.63 -4.24 9.22
CA PRO A 35 -18.37 -3.57 8.15
C PRO A 35 -17.53 -2.48 7.48
N LEU A 36 -17.86 -2.13 6.24
CA LEU A 36 -17.26 -0.98 5.56
C LEU A 36 -17.56 0.30 6.35
N PRO A 37 -16.55 1.12 6.70
CA PRO A 37 -16.83 2.40 7.32
C PRO A 37 -17.56 3.33 6.35
N VAL A 38 -18.57 4.04 6.84
CA VAL A 38 -19.25 5.08 6.07
C VAL A 38 -18.36 6.31 6.05
N VAL A 39 -17.81 6.65 4.89
CA VAL A 39 -16.91 7.78 4.70
C VAL A 39 -17.41 8.63 3.54
N THR A 40 -17.62 9.91 3.81
CA THR A 40 -18.03 10.90 2.81
C THR A 40 -16.81 11.62 2.20
N ASP A 41 -16.98 12.20 1.01
CA ASP A 41 -15.91 12.96 0.33
C ASP A 41 -15.40 14.12 1.18
N ALA A 42 -16.27 14.74 1.98
CA ALA A 42 -15.93 15.88 2.84
C ALA A 42 -14.95 15.52 3.97
N GLU A 43 -14.89 14.25 4.38
CA GLU A 43 -13.97 13.77 5.41
C GLU A 43 -12.55 13.54 4.88
N ILE A 44 -12.37 13.57 3.56
CA ILE A 44 -11.10 13.32 2.90
C ILE A 44 -10.61 14.65 2.34
N PRO A 45 -9.63 15.30 3.00
CA PRO A 45 -9.20 16.63 2.62
C PRO A 45 -8.62 16.60 1.21
N ALA A 46 -8.91 17.65 0.44
CA ALA A 46 -8.17 17.92 -0.78
C ALA A 46 -6.71 18.23 -0.44
N PRO A 47 -5.78 17.91 -1.36
CA PRO A 47 -4.41 18.41 -1.26
C PRO A 47 -4.40 19.94 -1.09
N ALA A 48 -3.36 20.44 -0.42
CA ALA A 48 -3.21 21.88 -0.13
C ALA A 48 -3.33 22.78 -1.38
N SER A 49 -3.02 22.23 -2.56
CA SER A 49 -3.30 22.87 -3.83
C SER A 49 -3.99 21.86 -4.76
N PRO A 50 -5.17 22.17 -5.33
CA PRO A 50 -5.87 21.29 -6.26
C PRO A 50 -5.23 21.25 -7.65
N ALA A 51 -4.26 22.13 -7.91
CA ALA A 51 -3.41 22.11 -9.08
C ALA A 51 -2.00 22.62 -8.74
N VAL A 52 -0.99 22.17 -9.48
CA VAL A 52 0.41 22.54 -9.31
C VAL A 52 1.00 22.93 -10.66
N THR A 53 1.64 24.10 -10.74
CA THR A 53 2.45 24.48 -11.90
C THR A 53 3.84 23.86 -11.77
N VAL A 54 4.28 23.14 -12.79
CA VAL A 54 5.54 22.39 -12.79
C VAL A 54 6.71 23.35 -12.99
N GLU A 55 7.61 23.43 -12.02
CA GLU A 55 8.85 24.20 -12.15
C GLU A 55 9.91 23.41 -12.94
N PRO A 56 10.90 24.08 -13.56
CA PRO A 56 12.03 23.41 -14.20
C PRO A 56 12.73 22.43 -13.25
N GLY A 57 12.87 21.16 -13.67
CA GLY A 57 13.52 20.11 -12.89
C GLY A 57 12.64 19.44 -11.83
N MET A 58 11.38 19.86 -11.65
CA MET A 58 10.46 19.23 -10.70
C MET A 58 10.05 17.83 -11.16
N ALA A 59 10.29 16.81 -10.32
CA ALA A 59 9.90 15.43 -10.61
C ALA A 59 8.45 15.13 -10.19
N LEU A 60 7.76 14.26 -10.94
CA LEU A 60 6.37 13.87 -10.64
C LEU A 60 6.21 13.30 -9.23
N GLY A 61 7.18 12.50 -8.79
CA GLY A 61 7.21 11.93 -7.45
C GLY A 61 7.23 13.01 -6.36
N THR A 62 7.86 14.16 -6.60
CA THR A 62 7.85 15.28 -5.64
C THR A 62 6.47 15.90 -5.53
N ILE A 63 5.77 16.07 -6.66
CA ILE A 63 4.40 16.59 -6.69
C ILE A 63 3.45 15.61 -6.00
N ALA A 64 3.60 14.32 -6.31
CA ALA A 64 2.84 13.24 -5.70
C ALA A 64 3.05 13.15 -4.17
N THR A 65 4.28 13.26 -3.69
CA THR A 65 4.57 13.33 -2.24
C THR A 65 3.90 14.52 -1.58
N LYS A 66 3.95 15.71 -2.20
CA LYS A 66 3.30 16.91 -1.65
C LYS A 66 1.77 16.79 -1.62
N ALA A 67 1.18 16.19 -2.66
CA ALA A 67 -0.28 16.11 -2.79
C ALA A 67 -0.88 14.94 -1.99
N TYR A 68 -0.23 13.79 -2.01
CA TYR A 68 -0.77 12.51 -1.53
C TYR A 68 0.18 11.80 -0.57
N GLY A 69 1.16 12.51 0.00
CA GLY A 69 2.06 12.02 1.04
C GLY A 69 3.11 10.99 0.63
N HIS A 70 3.08 10.46 -0.61
CA HIS A 70 4.08 9.49 -1.07
C HIS A 70 4.40 9.56 -2.56
N ALA A 71 5.66 9.30 -2.94
CA ALA A 71 6.12 9.44 -4.33
C ALA A 71 5.54 8.38 -5.28
N LYS A 72 5.07 7.25 -4.74
CA LYS A 72 4.45 6.16 -5.52
C LYS A 72 3.05 6.51 -6.05
N PHE A 73 2.48 7.65 -5.65
CA PHE A 73 1.31 8.24 -6.31
C PHE A 73 1.64 8.89 -7.67
N SER A 74 2.90 8.90 -8.11
CA SER A 74 3.28 9.43 -9.43
C SER A 74 2.56 8.73 -10.58
N GLY A 75 2.35 7.41 -10.52
CA GLY A 75 1.58 6.67 -11.54
C GLY A 75 0.12 7.12 -11.60
N PHE A 76 -0.53 7.25 -10.45
CA PHE A 76 -1.86 7.82 -10.31
C PHE A 76 -1.94 9.23 -10.91
N LEU A 77 -0.99 10.10 -10.56
CA LEU A 77 -0.96 11.48 -11.04
C LEU A 77 -0.73 11.57 -12.56
N ALA A 78 0.11 10.70 -13.11
CA ALA A 78 0.31 10.59 -14.56
C ALA A 78 -0.97 10.19 -15.28
N ARG A 79 -1.67 9.14 -14.80
CA ARG A 79 -2.95 8.68 -15.37
C ARG A 79 -4.05 9.73 -15.27
N LEU A 80 -4.12 10.44 -14.14
CA LEU A 80 -5.09 11.53 -13.93
C LEU A 80 -4.88 12.69 -14.93
N ASN A 81 -3.64 12.99 -15.26
CA ASN A 81 -3.28 14.12 -16.12
C ASN A 81 -3.00 13.72 -17.58
N GLY A 82 -3.24 12.46 -17.96
CA GLY A 82 -3.01 11.96 -19.32
C GLY A 82 -1.55 12.05 -19.76
N LEU A 83 -0.60 11.89 -18.84
CA LEU A 83 0.83 11.94 -19.14
C LEU A 83 1.30 10.60 -19.71
N PRO A 84 1.76 10.54 -20.97
CA PRO A 84 2.19 9.30 -21.59
C PRO A 84 3.54 8.79 -21.04
N ASP A 85 4.43 9.71 -20.65
CA ASP A 85 5.72 9.40 -20.03
C ASP A 85 5.84 10.15 -18.69
N PRO A 86 5.69 9.45 -17.55
CA PRO A 86 5.77 10.05 -16.22
C PRO A 86 7.13 10.70 -15.88
N GLN A 87 8.19 10.39 -16.64
CA GLN A 87 9.53 10.96 -16.46
C GLN A 87 9.74 12.25 -17.27
N LYS A 88 8.80 12.61 -18.15
CA LYS A 88 8.90 13.78 -19.02
C LYS A 88 7.71 14.69 -18.81
N ILE A 89 7.88 15.65 -17.91
CA ILE A 89 6.85 16.65 -17.60
C ILE A 89 7.36 18.01 -18.06
N PRO A 90 6.64 18.70 -18.96
CA PRO A 90 7.03 20.02 -19.40
C PRO A 90 7.02 21.01 -18.23
N ALA A 91 8.09 21.80 -18.09
CA ALA A 91 8.06 22.95 -17.20
C ALA A 91 6.96 23.93 -17.65
N GLY A 92 6.26 24.53 -16.69
CA GLY A 92 5.08 25.38 -16.91
C GLY A 92 3.76 24.63 -17.10
N ALA A 93 3.78 23.29 -17.20
CA ALA A 93 2.54 22.52 -17.22
C ALA A 93 1.77 22.68 -15.91
N VAL A 94 0.44 22.72 -15.99
CA VAL A 94 -0.44 22.74 -14.80
C VAL A 94 -1.03 21.36 -14.60
N LEU A 95 -0.61 20.66 -13.55
CA LEU A 95 -1.11 19.34 -13.19
C LEU A 95 -2.24 19.43 -12.18
N LYS A 96 -3.32 18.69 -12.38
CA LYS A 96 -4.43 18.53 -11.45
C LYS A 96 -4.02 17.60 -10.30
N THR A 97 -4.34 18.02 -9.07
CA THR A 97 -4.11 17.30 -7.82
C THR A 97 -5.36 17.37 -6.91
N PRO A 98 -6.54 16.89 -7.36
CA PRO A 98 -7.75 16.85 -6.55
C PRO A 98 -7.61 15.83 -5.40
N SER A 99 -8.58 15.78 -4.48
CA SER A 99 -8.68 14.67 -3.53
C SER A 99 -8.87 13.35 -4.27
N LEU A 100 -8.47 12.24 -3.64
CA LEU A 100 -8.60 10.91 -4.23
C LEU A 100 -10.06 10.58 -4.62
N PRO A 101 -11.09 10.77 -3.76
CA PRO A 101 -12.49 10.54 -4.14
C PRO A 101 -12.92 11.30 -5.39
N ILE A 102 -12.58 12.59 -5.45
CA ILE A 102 -12.96 13.48 -6.55
C ILE A 102 -12.27 13.05 -7.86
N ALA A 103 -11.02 12.61 -7.81
CA ALA A 103 -10.34 12.06 -8.98
C ALA A 103 -11.08 10.84 -9.55
N PHE A 104 -11.54 9.93 -8.69
CA PHE A 104 -12.28 8.74 -9.11
C PHE A 104 -13.67 9.07 -9.66
N HIS A 105 -14.38 10.01 -9.05
CA HIS A 105 -15.62 10.54 -9.62
C HIS A 105 -15.41 11.10 -11.03
N GLN A 106 -14.38 11.93 -11.21
CA GLN A 106 -14.04 12.53 -12.50
C GLN A 106 -13.57 11.51 -13.54
N ALA A 107 -12.97 10.40 -13.10
CA ALA A 107 -12.58 9.30 -13.97
C ALA A 107 -13.75 8.39 -14.37
N GLY A 108 -14.95 8.60 -13.82
CA GLY A 108 -16.14 7.83 -14.15
C GLY A 108 -16.32 6.56 -13.34
N LEU A 109 -15.80 6.52 -12.09
CA LEU A 109 -16.07 5.42 -11.17
C LEU A 109 -17.58 5.22 -10.99
N ASP A 110 -18.04 3.98 -11.11
CA ASP A 110 -19.42 3.62 -10.83
C ASP A 110 -19.74 3.94 -9.36
N PRO A 111 -20.81 4.72 -9.09
CA PRO A 111 -21.16 5.15 -7.74
C PRO A 111 -21.25 4.02 -6.71
N ARG A 112 -21.53 2.78 -7.12
CA ARG A 112 -21.57 1.60 -6.25
C ARG A 112 -20.23 1.30 -5.58
N TYR A 113 -19.10 1.68 -6.18
CA TYR A 113 -17.77 1.45 -5.62
C TYR A 113 -17.21 2.67 -4.88
N GLN A 114 -17.87 3.83 -4.95
CA GLN A 114 -17.40 5.04 -4.30
C GLN A 114 -17.19 4.87 -2.79
N PRO A 115 -18.09 4.21 -2.03
CA PRO A 115 -17.87 4.01 -0.59
C PRO A 115 -16.56 3.26 -0.28
N ALA A 116 -16.21 2.25 -1.09
CA ALA A 116 -14.96 1.50 -0.91
C ALA A 116 -13.73 2.38 -1.21
N ILE A 117 -13.77 3.15 -2.30
CA ILE A 117 -12.69 4.11 -2.62
C ILE A 117 -12.55 5.19 -1.55
N ASN A 118 -13.65 5.68 -0.98
CA ASN A 118 -13.63 6.66 0.11
C ASN A 118 -12.97 6.07 1.36
N ALA A 119 -13.33 4.84 1.75
CA ALA A 119 -12.70 4.16 2.88
C ALA A 119 -11.18 3.98 2.68
N LEU A 120 -10.74 3.61 1.47
CA LEU A 120 -9.32 3.50 1.13
C LEU A 120 -8.60 4.86 1.21
N ALA A 121 -9.21 5.91 0.66
CA ALA A 121 -8.62 7.25 0.64
C ALA A 121 -8.53 7.85 2.05
N LYS A 122 -9.53 7.59 2.90
CA LYS A 122 -9.50 7.96 4.31
C LYS A 122 -8.41 7.22 5.07
N SER A 123 -8.24 5.92 4.82
CA SER A 123 -7.16 5.12 5.41
C SER A 123 -5.78 5.68 5.03
N CYS A 124 -5.60 6.13 3.78
CA CYS A 124 -4.37 6.80 3.35
C CYS A 124 -4.13 8.12 4.10
N THR A 125 -5.17 8.95 4.25
CA THR A 125 -5.10 10.23 4.99
C THR A 125 -4.76 9.99 6.46
N ASP A 126 -5.44 9.04 7.11
CA ASP A 126 -5.26 8.73 8.52
C ASP A 126 -3.89 8.12 8.81
N PHE A 127 -3.40 7.26 7.92
CA PHE A 127 -2.03 6.75 7.98
C PHE A 127 -1.01 7.91 7.97
N GLN A 128 -1.15 8.85 7.03
CA GLN A 128 -0.25 10.01 6.93
C GLN A 128 -0.32 10.92 8.16
N ALA A 129 -1.52 11.10 8.73
CA ALA A 129 -1.69 11.88 9.95
C ALA A 129 -1.05 11.20 11.18
N ALA A 130 -1.06 9.87 11.24
CA ALA A 130 -0.46 9.11 12.34
C ALA A 130 1.07 8.93 12.21
N LEU A 131 1.59 8.94 10.98
CA LEU A 131 2.97 8.58 10.67
C LEU A 131 4.04 9.45 11.40
N PRO A 132 3.93 10.79 11.51
CA PRO A 132 4.94 11.60 12.20
C PRO A 132 5.16 11.17 13.65
N HIS A 133 4.09 10.86 14.39
CA HIS A 133 4.18 10.40 15.79
C HIS A 133 4.79 9.00 15.90
N TYR A 134 4.49 8.12 14.95
CA TYR A 134 5.15 6.81 14.86
C TYR A 134 6.66 6.98 14.62
N LEU A 135 7.05 7.79 13.63
CA LEU A 135 8.45 7.99 13.25
C LEU A 135 9.27 8.64 14.36
N GLU A 136 8.67 9.55 15.13
CA GLU A 136 9.30 10.16 16.30
C GLU A 136 9.70 9.10 17.34
N VAL A 137 8.75 8.24 17.74
CA VAL A 137 9.02 7.18 18.72
C VAL A 137 9.93 6.10 18.15
N ARG A 138 9.76 5.76 16.86
CA ARG A 138 10.65 4.84 16.14
C ARG A 138 12.10 5.31 16.22
N ARG A 139 12.36 6.59 15.93
CA ARG A 139 13.69 7.20 16.01
C ARG A 139 14.21 7.21 17.45
N ALA A 140 13.37 7.60 18.41
CA ALA A 140 13.75 7.65 19.83
C ALA A 140 14.07 6.26 20.42
N SER A 141 13.53 5.18 19.85
CA SER A 141 13.82 3.82 20.29
C SER A 141 15.27 3.39 20.05
N GLY A 142 15.97 3.96 19.07
CA GLY A 142 17.31 3.55 18.66
C GLY A 142 17.42 2.10 18.15
N LEU A 143 16.30 1.39 17.99
CA LEU A 143 16.31 -0.01 17.58
C LEU A 143 16.47 -0.12 16.06
N ASN A 144 17.48 -0.86 15.60
CA ASN A 144 17.53 -1.25 14.19
C ASN A 144 16.51 -2.37 13.91
N ARG A 145 16.44 -3.37 14.79
CA ARG A 145 15.53 -4.53 14.73
C ARG A 145 14.94 -4.82 16.11
N GLY A 146 13.72 -5.34 16.19
CA GLY A 146 13.07 -5.72 17.46
C GLY A 146 11.64 -5.20 17.57
N SER A 147 11.20 -4.91 18.79
CA SER A 147 9.90 -4.31 19.05
C SER A 147 10.03 -3.11 19.98
N PHE A 148 9.24 -2.06 19.75
CA PHE A 148 9.16 -0.90 20.61
C PHE A 148 7.70 -0.55 20.95
N LYS A 149 7.51 0.16 22.06
CA LYS A 149 6.18 0.60 22.48
C LYS A 149 5.71 1.75 21.59
N ILE A 150 4.70 1.49 20.77
CA ILE A 150 4.07 2.51 19.94
C ILE A 150 3.06 3.34 20.75
N PRO A 151 2.94 4.66 20.50
CA PRO A 151 1.84 5.46 21.04
C PRO A 151 0.48 4.84 20.73
N LYS A 152 -0.38 4.70 21.75
CA LYS A 152 -1.71 4.09 21.60
C LYS A 152 -2.49 4.67 20.41
N LYS A 153 -2.46 6.00 20.23
CA LYS A 153 -3.12 6.70 19.12
C LYS A 153 -2.65 6.23 17.74
N ALA A 154 -1.34 6.08 17.52
CA ALA A 154 -0.80 5.62 16.24
C ALA A 154 -1.14 4.15 16.00
N LYS A 155 -1.00 3.30 17.03
CA LYS A 155 -1.40 1.89 16.97
C LYS A 155 -2.85 1.72 16.58
N ASP A 156 -3.76 2.42 17.27
CA ASP A 156 -5.20 2.34 16.99
C ASP A 156 -5.50 2.84 15.56
N SER A 157 -4.87 3.94 15.14
CA SER A 157 -5.03 4.48 13.79
C SER A 157 -4.62 3.48 12.71
N PHE A 158 -3.48 2.80 12.87
CA PHE A 158 -3.03 1.80 11.91
C PHE A 158 -3.94 0.57 11.84
N LEU A 159 -4.45 0.11 12.99
CA LEU A 159 -5.41 -0.99 13.02
C LEU A 159 -6.75 -0.60 12.36
N ILE A 160 -7.26 0.60 12.63
CA ILE A 160 -8.46 1.13 11.99
C ILE A 160 -8.27 1.22 10.47
N CYS A 161 -7.13 1.73 10.00
CA CYS A 161 -6.81 1.78 8.58
C CYS A 161 -6.77 0.37 7.97
N ALA A 162 -6.10 -0.60 8.61
CA ALA A 162 -6.03 -1.97 8.12
C ALA A 162 -7.41 -2.62 8.03
N ASP A 163 -8.27 -2.45 9.04
CA ASP A 163 -9.63 -2.98 9.06
C ASP A 163 -10.52 -2.34 7.97
N ALA A 164 -10.39 -1.03 7.78
CA ALA A 164 -11.09 -0.29 6.73
C ALA A 164 -10.65 -0.72 5.32
N ILE A 165 -9.35 -0.92 5.11
CA ILE A 165 -8.80 -1.43 3.84
C ILE A 165 -9.34 -2.83 3.55
N GLU A 166 -9.35 -3.75 4.52
CA GLU A 166 -9.91 -5.09 4.33
C GLU A 166 -11.41 -5.06 4.03
N ALA A 167 -12.18 -4.15 4.66
CA ALA A 167 -13.59 -3.98 4.34
C ALA A 167 -13.81 -3.46 2.92
N ALA A 168 -13.05 -2.45 2.50
CA ALA A 168 -13.12 -1.91 1.15
C ALA A 168 -12.74 -2.95 0.08
N LYS A 169 -11.72 -3.78 0.35
CA LYS A 169 -11.35 -4.89 -0.53
C LYS A 169 -12.50 -5.87 -0.73
N ARG A 170 -13.17 -6.30 0.34
CA ARG A 170 -14.32 -7.21 0.23
C ARG A 170 -15.42 -6.64 -0.67
N GLU A 171 -15.73 -5.36 -0.54
CA GLU A 171 -16.71 -4.71 -1.41
C GLU A 171 -16.27 -4.74 -2.88
N LEU A 172 -15.01 -4.40 -3.16
CA LEU A 172 -14.44 -4.43 -4.52
C LEU A 172 -14.30 -5.86 -5.09
N GLU A 173 -14.13 -6.88 -4.24
CA GLU A 173 -14.14 -8.30 -4.62
C GLU A 173 -15.52 -8.77 -5.08
N THR A 174 -16.59 -8.15 -4.57
CA THR A 174 -17.97 -8.44 -5.00
C THR A 174 -18.38 -7.70 -6.27
N ALA A 175 -17.41 -7.26 -7.09
CA ALA A 175 -17.67 -6.59 -8.35
C ALA A 175 -18.73 -7.35 -9.17
N LYS A 176 -19.77 -6.61 -9.57
CA LYS A 176 -20.92 -7.14 -10.28
C LYS A 176 -20.76 -6.85 -11.76
N GLU A 177 -21.33 -7.72 -12.58
CA GLU A 177 -21.47 -7.48 -14.02
C GLU A 177 -21.93 -6.04 -14.31
N PRO A 178 -21.31 -5.34 -15.28
CA PRO A 178 -20.33 -5.84 -16.26
C PRO A 178 -18.85 -5.70 -15.81
N HIS A 179 -18.57 -5.43 -14.53
CA HIS A 179 -17.23 -5.03 -14.09
C HIS A 179 -16.38 -6.22 -13.63
N GLN A 180 -15.12 -6.27 -14.05
CA GLN A 180 -14.17 -7.23 -13.53
C GLN A 180 -13.62 -6.81 -12.17
N VAL A 181 -13.24 -7.80 -11.37
CA VAL A 181 -12.58 -7.58 -10.07
C VAL A 181 -11.20 -6.97 -10.27
N PRO A 182 -10.86 -5.83 -9.63
CA PRO A 182 -9.58 -5.15 -9.83
C PRO A 182 -8.44 -5.82 -9.05
N ARG A 183 -8.02 -7.03 -9.46
CA ARG A 183 -7.06 -7.86 -8.70
C ARG A 183 -5.77 -7.15 -8.34
N ALA A 184 -5.16 -6.44 -9.31
CA ALA A 184 -3.92 -5.69 -9.07
C ALA A 184 -4.09 -4.57 -8.02
N THR A 185 -5.28 -3.99 -7.91
CA THR A 185 -5.63 -3.02 -6.85
C THR A 185 -5.74 -3.72 -5.50
N LEU A 186 -6.48 -4.83 -5.45
CA LEU A 186 -6.72 -5.61 -4.23
C LEU A 186 -5.43 -6.16 -3.63
N ASP A 187 -4.52 -6.65 -4.46
CA ASP A 187 -3.23 -7.19 -4.01
C ASP A 187 -2.38 -6.11 -3.32
N GLN A 188 -2.33 -4.90 -3.87
CA GLN A 188 -1.58 -3.79 -3.28
C GLN A 188 -2.20 -3.39 -1.93
N PHE A 189 -3.52 -3.25 -1.86
CA PHE A 189 -4.18 -2.92 -0.61
C PHE A 189 -4.11 -4.04 0.44
N ALA A 190 -4.04 -5.31 0.03
CA ALA A 190 -3.79 -6.42 0.94
C ALA A 190 -2.41 -6.30 1.62
N GLN A 191 -1.37 -5.95 0.85
CA GLN A 191 -0.03 -5.73 1.41
C GLN A 191 -0.02 -4.53 2.36
N ALA A 192 -0.60 -3.39 1.96
CA ALA A 192 -0.71 -2.21 2.82
C ALA A 192 -1.42 -2.52 4.15
N SER A 193 -2.52 -3.27 4.11
CA SER A 193 -3.25 -3.73 5.31
C SER A 193 -2.39 -4.62 6.21
N SER A 194 -1.65 -5.57 5.64
CA SER A 194 -0.74 -6.43 6.39
C SER A 194 0.35 -5.62 7.08
N GLU A 195 1.00 -4.73 6.34
CA GLU A 195 2.08 -3.87 6.83
C GLU A 195 1.59 -2.87 7.90
N LEU A 196 0.37 -2.33 7.78
CA LEU A 196 -0.23 -1.50 8.83
C LEU A 196 -0.39 -2.28 10.15
N ARG A 197 -0.73 -3.57 10.10
CA ARG A 197 -0.81 -4.41 11.29
C ARG A 197 0.58 -4.72 11.87
N GLU A 198 1.57 -4.92 11.01
CA GLU A 198 2.96 -5.06 11.44
C GLU A 198 3.45 -3.78 12.12
N LEU A 199 3.22 -2.61 11.51
CA LEU A 199 3.49 -1.32 12.13
C LEU A 199 2.77 -1.22 13.47
N ALA A 200 1.48 -1.54 13.56
CA ALA A 200 0.72 -1.47 14.82
C ALA A 200 1.27 -2.35 15.95
N SER A 201 2.06 -3.39 15.63
CA SER A 201 2.69 -4.27 16.61
C SER A 201 3.94 -3.67 17.27
N GLY A 202 4.53 -2.63 16.68
CA GLY A 202 5.84 -2.12 17.12
C GLY A 202 7.03 -2.92 16.61
N SER A 203 6.79 -3.97 15.83
CA SER A 203 7.84 -4.81 15.26
C SER A 203 8.55 -4.14 14.10
N VAL A 204 9.87 -4.28 14.06
CA VAL A 204 10.74 -3.70 13.04
C VAL A 204 11.80 -4.72 12.62
N ASP A 205 11.94 -4.88 11.31
CA ASP A 205 12.67 -6.00 10.70
C ASP A 205 14.18 -5.79 10.60
N GLY A 206 14.65 -4.54 10.63
CA GLY A 206 16.05 -4.18 10.45
C GLY A 206 16.35 -3.35 9.19
N TYR A 207 15.44 -3.32 8.21
CA TYR A 207 15.70 -2.69 6.91
C TYR A 207 15.29 -1.22 6.86
N GLY A 208 14.39 -0.78 7.76
CA GLY A 208 13.97 0.61 7.85
C GLY A 208 12.99 1.07 6.76
N TYR A 209 12.40 0.13 6.02
CA TYR A 209 11.39 0.38 4.99
C TYR A 209 9.96 0.10 5.45
N ASP A 210 9.76 -0.25 6.72
CA ASP A 210 8.48 -0.65 7.29
C ASP A 210 7.31 0.30 6.95
N SER A 211 7.50 1.60 7.14
CA SER A 211 6.50 2.63 6.83
C SER A 211 6.50 3.09 5.37
N ASP A 212 7.64 2.99 4.68
CA ASP A 212 7.77 3.31 3.25
C ASP A 212 6.97 2.33 2.39
N LEU A 213 6.99 1.03 2.75
CA LEU A 213 6.24 0.00 2.06
C LEU A 213 4.72 0.25 2.09
N VAL A 214 4.17 0.71 3.23
CA VAL A 214 2.74 1.09 3.32
C VAL A 214 2.43 2.20 2.33
N GLY A 215 3.25 3.26 2.30
CA GLY A 215 3.10 4.36 1.35
C GLY A 215 3.23 3.91 -0.11
N GLN A 216 4.11 2.95 -0.38
CA GLN A 216 4.29 2.36 -1.71
C GLN A 216 3.06 1.58 -2.15
N HIS A 217 2.57 0.67 -1.32
CA HIS A 217 1.41 -0.16 -1.63
C HIS A 217 0.11 0.66 -1.72
N LEU A 218 -0.06 1.71 -0.90
CA LEU A 218 -1.16 2.66 -1.07
C LEU A 218 -1.08 3.39 -2.42
N GLY A 219 0.07 3.97 -2.77
CA GLY A 219 0.24 4.70 -4.03
C GLY A 219 0.07 3.82 -5.28
N LEU A 220 0.60 2.60 -5.25
CA LEU A 220 0.41 1.61 -6.31
C LEU A 220 -1.03 1.10 -6.38
N GLY A 221 -1.69 0.88 -5.24
CA GLY A 221 -3.10 0.50 -5.17
C GLY A 221 -4.01 1.53 -5.84
N PHE A 222 -3.82 2.82 -5.56
CA PHE A 222 -4.58 3.88 -6.23
C PHE A 222 -4.23 4.02 -7.71
N THR A 223 -2.97 3.80 -8.09
CA THR A 223 -2.55 3.77 -9.50
C THR A 223 -3.28 2.66 -10.26
N ASN A 224 -3.32 1.44 -9.70
CA ASN A 224 -4.03 0.32 -10.33
C ASN A 224 -5.55 0.56 -10.36
N ALA A 225 -6.11 1.16 -9.31
CA ALA A 225 -7.53 1.48 -9.25
C ALA A 225 -7.94 2.47 -10.34
N ILE A 226 -7.18 3.55 -10.55
CA ILE A 226 -7.54 4.56 -11.56
C ILE A 226 -7.41 4.00 -12.98
N ILE A 227 -6.44 3.10 -13.21
CA ILE A 227 -6.29 2.36 -14.47
C ILE A 227 -7.53 1.50 -14.72
N TRP A 228 -7.94 0.71 -13.73
CA TRP A 228 -9.13 -0.13 -13.81
C TRP A 228 -10.39 0.66 -14.15
N VAL A 229 -10.59 1.85 -13.55
CA VAL A 229 -11.72 2.72 -13.87
C VAL A 229 -11.63 3.25 -15.31
N GLN A 230 -10.48 3.77 -15.72
CA GLN A 230 -10.29 4.39 -17.03
C GLN A 230 -10.36 3.39 -18.20
N GLU A 231 -9.99 2.13 -17.96
CA GLU A 231 -9.99 1.08 -18.97
C GLU A 231 -11.32 0.31 -19.03
N GLY A 232 -12.36 0.86 -18.37
CA GLY A 232 -13.73 0.37 -18.45
C GLY A 232 -13.99 -0.88 -17.63
N TYR A 233 -13.34 -0.99 -16.47
CA TYR A 233 -13.45 -2.13 -15.54
C TYR A 233 -13.04 -3.47 -16.16
N ARG A 234 -12.11 -3.42 -17.11
CA ARG A 234 -11.57 -4.58 -17.83
C ARG A 234 -10.37 -5.21 -17.14
#